data_AF-A0A5A5T9E6-F1
#
_entry.id   AF-A0A5A5T9E6-F1
#
_cell.length_a   1.000
_cell.length_b   1.000
_cell.length_c   1.000
_cell.angle_alpha   90.00
_cell.angle_beta   90.00
_cell.angle_gamma   90.00
#
_symmetry.space_group_name_H-M   'P 1'
#
loop_
_entity.id
_entity.type
_entity.pdbx_description
1 polymer ?
#
loop_
_entity_poly.entity_id
_entity_poly.type
_entity_poly.pdbx_seq_one_letter_code
_entity_poly.pdbx_strand_id
1 'polypeptide(L)'
;MLTKPRDPLNSQSISLYVRKRRRFSPLMLIGVSIPVLLALIAGVVLIALPHFQSHAANAVVNMDCTLTVPANPLSARGLATPYQLVATNAGNGPCHEANANQGAFVQGVIYDPATGKFSVYSPLVIDQNTQPAVVPVTPTLPPHAVVGLWFGFNGANLTLKGSGARNLAQARCVNGLNQSIFGQFAYCNAPAFFAAAQRGIAAGKVQVPGLGMAKDGLPCPTMRDFSVVDQDQSDNVQTQYLATANGQTAQLSAANQAQLQNATRLGNPSDNALLTTFIDPALGCQPWQAPNIADNNTMVSALPLDELQAAMDQQAPIAQVPATDPMVLVNNNASLTKTNRYREGVNQMPAGSMRQASGTTYCGNLVQTGLPRIQKDMPLTINATTPAADAANSLFTFLASRFMQSYTNLNCAALLKQPNPVTVQTDGNGVVTAATVTLPGTTGNGGGQQTATGTANINLNSRAGNADMMVKLAYPNHPNQRINVNLATGSCTNQPFFTQVEHTDGQGNSNANVVIKNLQNVKTLPTSWFLSVTDPNLKNANGQPTIVGCGAVTATGITGNATLGAISGTGNGNSQATPVATPAATPVVTPPASAGQNTPTNGPYRGRRHHRW
;
A
#
# COMPACT_ATOMS: atom_id res chain seq x y z
N MET A 1 -43.87 -67.38 44.53
CA MET A 1 -43.52 -68.28 45.64
C MET A 1 -42.09 -68.73 45.45
N LEU A 2 -41.29 -68.64 46.52
CA LEU A 2 -39.97 -69.25 46.75
C LEU A 2 -38.81 -68.78 45.82
N THR A 3 -37.90 -67.91 46.26
CA THR A 3 -36.74 -68.17 47.13
C THR A 3 -35.74 -69.16 46.53
N LYS A 4 -34.55 -68.71 46.07
CA LYS A 4 -33.29 -68.55 46.84
C LYS A 4 -32.35 -69.78 46.62
N PRO A 5 -31.08 -69.79 47.08
CA PRO A 5 -29.87 -69.71 46.24
C PRO A 5 -28.81 -70.77 46.68
N ARG A 6 -27.51 -70.43 46.56
CA ARG A 6 -26.28 -70.96 47.23
C ARG A 6 -25.34 -71.74 46.28
N ASP A 7 -24.02 -71.62 46.29
CA ASP A 7 -23.02 -71.00 47.20
C ASP A 7 -21.62 -71.11 46.49
N PRO A 8 -20.43 -70.94 47.12
CA PRO A 8 -19.65 -69.70 47.16
C PRO A 8 -18.16 -69.96 46.77
N LEU A 9 -17.27 -68.98 46.98
CA LEU A 9 -15.88 -69.12 47.51
C LEU A 9 -15.22 -67.72 47.36
N ASN A 10 -15.15 -66.89 48.39
CA ASN A 10 -14.27 -66.88 49.57
C ASN A 10 -12.97 -66.04 49.36
N SER A 11 -12.62 -65.32 50.44
CA SER A 11 -11.33 -64.66 50.73
C SER A 11 -11.07 -63.20 50.24
N GLN A 12 -11.60 -62.23 51.00
CA GLN A 12 -10.87 -61.37 51.96
C GLN A 12 -9.32 -61.60 52.06
N SER A 13 -8.39 -60.65 52.28
CA SER A 13 -8.31 -59.18 52.35
C SER A 13 -6.81 -58.77 52.45
N ILE A 14 -6.47 -57.53 52.04
CA ILE A 14 -5.42 -56.63 52.59
C ILE A 14 -3.93 -56.98 52.38
N SER A 15 -3.19 -56.13 51.65
CA SER A 15 -2.23 -55.18 52.28
C SER A 15 -1.41 -54.34 51.27
N LEU A 16 -1.59 -53.02 51.38
CA LEU A 16 -0.58 -51.94 51.38
C LEU A 16 0.51 -51.89 50.28
N TYR A 17 0.30 -51.01 49.29
CA TYR A 17 1.34 -50.06 48.89
C TYR A 17 0.77 -48.65 48.70
N VAL A 18 1.47 -47.70 49.31
CA VAL A 18 1.10 -46.29 49.46
C VAL A 18 1.78 -45.43 48.40
N ARG A 19 0.98 -44.51 47.82
CA ARG A 19 1.32 -43.26 47.10
C ARG A 19 2.14 -43.34 45.78
N LYS A 20 1.46 -42.95 44.70
CA LYS A 20 1.64 -41.60 44.15
C LYS A 20 0.34 -41.05 43.55
N ARG A 21 -0.04 -39.87 44.04
CA ARG A 21 -1.20 -39.08 43.59
C ARG A 21 -0.98 -38.60 42.14
N ARG A 22 -2.01 -38.69 41.30
CA ARG A 22 -2.84 -37.53 40.92
C ARG A 22 -4.16 -38.02 40.31
N ARG A 23 -5.24 -37.42 40.80
CA ARG A 23 -6.64 -37.70 40.43
C ARG A 23 -6.91 -37.14 39.04
N PHE A 24 -7.61 -37.92 38.22
CA PHE A 24 -8.42 -37.39 37.13
C PHE A 24 -9.58 -36.56 37.72
N SER A 25 -9.95 -35.47 37.05
CA SER A 25 -11.35 -35.06 36.94
C SER A 25 -11.66 -34.76 35.47
N PRO A 26 -12.64 -35.44 34.84
CA PRO A 26 -12.97 -35.30 33.42
C PRO A 26 -13.95 -34.15 33.14
N LEU A 27 -14.10 -33.17 34.03
CA LEU A 27 -15.17 -32.16 33.96
C LEU A 27 -14.75 -30.71 34.22
N MET A 28 -13.46 -30.36 34.11
CA MET A 28 -13.01 -28.96 34.17
C MET A 28 -12.66 -28.42 32.77
N LEU A 29 -13.56 -28.67 31.83
CA LEU A 29 -13.44 -28.40 30.39
C LEU A 29 -14.11 -27.09 29.95
N ILE A 30 -14.47 -26.15 30.86
CA ILE A 30 -15.33 -24.99 30.47
C ILE A 30 -14.86 -23.62 31.03
N GLY A 31 -13.79 -23.54 31.84
CA GLY A 31 -13.59 -22.36 32.70
C GLY A 31 -12.62 -21.24 32.27
N VAL A 32 -11.49 -21.53 31.60
CA VAL A 32 -10.37 -20.53 31.56
C VAL A 32 -9.63 -20.43 30.22
N SER A 33 -9.82 -21.35 29.29
CA SER A 33 -9.04 -21.41 28.03
C SER A 33 -9.74 -20.84 26.78
N ILE A 34 -10.99 -20.39 26.89
CA ILE A 34 -11.76 -19.79 25.78
C ILE A 34 -12.01 -18.27 25.95
N PRO A 35 -12.16 -17.72 27.17
CA PRO A 35 -12.30 -16.26 27.32
C PRO A 35 -10.99 -15.49 27.08
N VAL A 36 -9.82 -16.04 27.39
CA VAL A 36 -8.53 -15.32 27.30
C VAL A 36 -7.98 -15.25 25.87
N LEU A 37 -8.34 -16.20 25.00
CA LEU A 37 -7.95 -16.20 23.59
C LEU A 37 -8.93 -15.40 22.71
N LEU A 38 -10.17 -15.23 23.16
CA LEU A 38 -11.16 -14.34 22.53
C LEU A 38 -11.14 -12.92 23.11
N ALA A 39 -10.76 -12.70 24.37
CA ALA A 39 -10.62 -11.36 24.96
C ALA A 39 -9.30 -10.63 24.60
N LEU A 40 -8.31 -11.30 23.99
CA LEU A 40 -7.08 -10.66 23.52
C LEU A 40 -7.04 -10.40 21.99
N ILE A 41 -7.93 -11.02 21.21
CA ILE A 41 -8.01 -10.81 19.74
C ILE A 41 -9.32 -10.09 19.35
N ALA A 42 -10.38 -10.17 20.16
CA ALA A 42 -11.56 -9.32 20.00
C ALA A 42 -11.38 -7.89 20.55
N GLY A 43 -10.15 -7.44 20.85
CA GLY A 43 -9.91 -6.32 21.76
C GLY A 43 -8.67 -5.44 21.56
N VAL A 44 -8.17 -5.22 20.34
CA VAL A 44 -7.13 -4.16 20.14
C VAL A 44 -7.42 -3.12 19.04
N VAL A 45 -8.40 -3.27 18.13
CA VAL A 45 -8.76 -2.16 17.20
C VAL A 45 -10.27 -1.91 17.04
N LEU A 46 -11.15 -2.56 17.82
CA LEU A 46 -12.60 -2.41 17.63
C LEU A 46 -13.39 -1.65 18.71
N ILE A 47 -12.79 -1.03 19.74
CA ILE A 47 -13.56 -0.19 20.69
C ILE A 47 -12.74 0.99 21.24
N ALA A 48 -12.90 2.19 20.67
CA ALA A 48 -12.72 3.46 21.38
C ALA A 48 -13.48 4.61 20.68
N LEU A 49 -14.80 4.66 20.87
CA LEU A 49 -15.62 5.88 20.69
C LEU A 49 -15.93 6.45 22.10
N PRO A 50 -16.08 7.78 22.28
CA PRO A 50 -17.43 8.33 22.24
C PRO A 50 -17.58 9.71 21.57
N HIS A 51 -18.75 9.89 20.97
CA HIS A 51 -19.30 11.11 20.38
C HIS A 51 -19.63 12.21 21.40
N PHE A 52 -19.44 13.48 21.01
CA PHE A 52 -20.37 14.57 21.36
C PHE A 52 -20.36 15.66 20.28
N GLN A 53 -21.38 15.64 19.41
CA GLN A 53 -22.17 16.83 19.05
C GLN A 53 -23.64 16.42 18.80
N SER A 54 -24.52 17.39 19.01
CA SER A 54 -25.89 17.26 19.46
C SER A 54 -26.90 16.72 18.44
N HIS A 55 -27.72 15.78 18.92
CA HIS A 55 -29.10 15.45 18.54
C HIS A 55 -29.46 15.28 17.05
N ALA A 56 -28.79 14.33 16.38
CA ALA A 56 -29.45 13.35 15.52
C ALA A 56 -28.70 12.01 15.69
N ALA A 57 -29.39 10.88 15.79
CA ALA A 57 -28.75 9.59 16.05
C ALA A 57 -27.69 9.27 14.98
N ASN A 58 -26.42 9.08 15.36
CA ASN A 58 -25.37 8.58 14.48
C ASN A 58 -25.71 7.13 14.10
N ALA A 59 -26.38 6.96 12.96
CA ALA A 59 -26.69 5.65 12.43
C ALA A 59 -25.38 4.93 12.09
N VAL A 60 -25.24 3.68 12.54
CA VAL A 60 -24.16 2.78 12.10
C VAL A 60 -24.23 2.68 10.57
N VAL A 61 -23.10 2.91 9.90
CA VAL A 61 -23.02 2.82 8.43
C VAL A 61 -23.28 1.37 8.01
N ASN A 62 -24.24 1.16 7.11
CA ASN A 62 -24.52 -0.17 6.59
C ASN A 62 -23.42 -0.59 5.61
N MET A 63 -22.69 -1.65 5.95
CA MET A 63 -21.57 -2.16 5.16
C MET A 63 -21.97 -3.25 4.16
N ASP A 64 -23.24 -3.65 4.13
CA ASP A 64 -23.78 -4.71 3.28
C ASP A 64 -24.85 -4.16 2.34
N CYS A 65 -24.46 -3.94 1.09
CA CYS A 65 -25.31 -3.36 0.07
C CYS A 65 -25.53 -4.29 -1.12
N THR A 66 -26.67 -4.14 -1.78
CA THR A 66 -27.03 -4.82 -3.01
C THR A 66 -27.02 -3.82 -4.15
N LEU A 67 -26.31 -4.14 -5.24
CA LEU A 67 -26.34 -3.38 -6.47
C LEU A 67 -27.29 -4.04 -7.47
N THR A 68 -28.33 -3.30 -7.87
CA THR A 68 -29.25 -3.74 -8.92
C THR A 68 -28.66 -3.45 -10.30
N VAL A 69 -28.29 -4.51 -11.00
CA VAL A 69 -27.77 -4.50 -12.38
C VAL A 69 -28.93 -4.32 -13.37
N PRO A 70 -28.87 -3.33 -14.28
CA PRO A 70 -29.94 -3.05 -15.23
C PRO A 70 -30.10 -4.19 -16.25
N ALA A 71 -31.17 -4.12 -17.05
CA ALA A 71 -31.36 -5.05 -18.15
C ALA A 71 -30.33 -4.82 -19.26
N ASN A 72 -29.82 -5.91 -19.85
CA ASN A 72 -28.82 -5.88 -20.93
C ASN A 72 -27.61 -4.99 -20.61
N PRO A 73 -26.92 -5.19 -19.46
CA PRO A 73 -25.88 -4.27 -18.97
C PRO A 73 -24.65 -4.16 -19.88
N LEU A 74 -24.49 -5.10 -20.82
CA LEU A 74 -23.41 -5.10 -21.82
C LEU A 74 -23.75 -4.34 -23.11
N SER A 75 -24.95 -3.75 -23.20
CA SER A 75 -25.39 -2.94 -24.35
C SER A 75 -25.19 -1.45 -24.09
N ALA A 76 -25.18 -0.63 -25.15
CA ALA A 76 -25.10 0.83 -25.04
C ALA A 76 -26.13 1.41 -24.04
N ARG A 77 -27.39 1.00 -24.18
CA ARG A 77 -28.46 1.42 -23.27
C ARG A 77 -28.26 0.90 -21.85
N GLY A 78 -27.79 -0.33 -21.70
CA GLY A 78 -27.52 -0.92 -20.39
C GLY A 78 -26.40 -0.21 -19.65
N LEU A 79 -25.31 0.13 -20.34
CA LEU A 79 -24.20 0.92 -19.81
C LEU A 79 -24.67 2.29 -19.29
N ALA A 80 -25.54 2.97 -20.04
CA ALA A 80 -26.05 4.28 -19.65
C ALA A 80 -27.25 4.24 -18.68
N THR A 81 -27.80 3.07 -18.39
CA THR A 81 -28.86 2.94 -17.39
C THR A 81 -28.22 2.92 -15.99
N PRO A 82 -28.59 3.84 -15.08
CA PRO A 82 -28.03 3.84 -13.74
C PRO A 82 -28.29 2.53 -12.99
N TYR A 83 -27.25 2.04 -12.33
CA TYR A 83 -27.30 0.92 -11.40
C TYR A 83 -27.80 1.45 -10.06
N GLN A 84 -28.61 0.66 -9.36
CA GLN A 84 -29.26 1.13 -8.14
C GLN A 84 -28.71 0.44 -6.89
N LEU A 85 -28.14 1.22 -5.98
CA LEU A 85 -27.64 0.78 -4.69
C LEU A 85 -28.77 0.77 -3.66
N VAL A 86 -28.87 -0.31 -2.88
CA VAL A 86 -29.81 -0.46 -1.78
C VAL A 86 -29.17 -1.29 -0.66
N ALA A 87 -29.63 -1.13 0.58
CA ALA A 87 -29.28 -2.03 1.66
C ALA A 87 -29.65 -3.49 1.32
N THR A 88 -28.72 -4.43 1.55
CA THR A 88 -29.04 -5.86 1.45
C THR A 88 -30.04 -6.26 2.52
N ASN A 89 -29.85 -5.74 3.74
CA ASN A 89 -30.81 -5.81 4.83
C ASN A 89 -31.15 -4.39 5.29
N ALA A 90 -32.37 -3.93 5.02
CA ALA A 90 -32.84 -2.60 5.40
C ALA A 90 -32.86 -2.36 6.92
N GLY A 91 -32.91 -3.43 7.74
CA GLY A 91 -32.84 -3.34 9.20
C GLY A 91 -31.48 -2.85 9.73
N ASN A 92 -30.43 -2.91 8.92
CA ASN A 92 -29.09 -2.44 9.26
C ASN A 92 -28.85 -0.96 8.88
N GLY A 93 -29.89 -0.26 8.41
CA GLY A 93 -29.81 1.10 7.89
C GLY A 93 -29.68 1.18 6.36
N PRO A 94 -29.82 2.38 5.77
CA PRO A 94 -29.74 2.57 4.33
C PRO A 94 -28.30 2.47 3.80
N CYS A 95 -28.20 2.23 2.49
CA CYS A 95 -26.97 2.43 1.73
C CYS A 95 -27.12 3.69 0.90
N HIS A 96 -26.11 4.56 0.96
CA HIS A 96 -26.08 5.82 0.22
C HIS A 96 -24.82 5.88 -0.64
N GLU A 97 -25.00 5.96 -1.96
CA GLU A 97 -23.92 6.05 -2.93
C GLU A 97 -23.07 7.31 -2.71
N ALA A 98 -23.68 8.41 -2.26
CA ALA A 98 -22.97 9.64 -1.92
C ALA A 98 -22.09 9.52 -0.65
N ASN A 99 -22.22 8.45 0.13
CA ASN A 99 -21.38 8.18 1.29
C ASN A 99 -20.10 7.47 0.84
N ALA A 100 -18.95 8.10 1.08
CA ALA A 100 -17.64 7.56 0.69
C ALA A 100 -17.35 6.15 1.26
N ASN A 101 -17.98 5.76 2.37
CA ASN A 101 -17.81 4.44 2.98
C ASN A 101 -18.82 3.38 2.47
N GLN A 102 -19.73 3.77 1.57
CA GLN A 102 -20.78 2.90 1.00
C GLN A 102 -20.88 3.01 -0.54
N GLY A 103 -20.01 3.80 -1.19
CA GLY A 103 -20.03 3.95 -2.64
C GLY A 103 -19.75 2.63 -3.36
N ALA A 104 -20.56 2.31 -4.36
CA ALA A 104 -20.35 1.19 -5.28
C ALA A 104 -19.99 1.73 -6.66
N PHE A 105 -19.04 1.10 -7.33
CA PHE A 105 -18.44 1.63 -8.55
C PHE A 105 -18.51 0.58 -9.65
N VAL A 106 -18.74 1.03 -10.89
CA VAL A 106 -18.74 0.16 -12.07
C VAL A 106 -17.74 0.69 -13.07
N GLN A 107 -16.87 -0.17 -13.57
CA GLN A 107 -15.98 0.13 -14.68
C GLN A 107 -16.30 -0.77 -15.85
N GLY A 108 -16.64 -0.17 -16.99
CA GLY A 108 -16.88 -0.87 -18.25
C GLY A 108 -15.73 -0.64 -19.22
N VAL A 109 -15.27 -1.72 -19.84
CA VAL A 109 -14.28 -1.63 -20.92
C VAL A 109 -14.84 -2.33 -22.15
N ILE A 110 -14.73 -1.63 -23.27
CA ILE A 110 -15.25 -2.02 -24.58
C ILE A 110 -14.06 -2.35 -25.45
N TYR A 111 -14.00 -3.60 -25.91
CA TYR A 111 -13.00 -4.05 -26.88
C TYR A 111 -13.65 -4.17 -28.27
N ASP A 112 -13.03 -3.57 -29.27
CA ASP A 112 -13.43 -3.71 -30.68
C ASP A 112 -12.56 -4.78 -31.38
N PRO A 113 -13.09 -5.98 -31.68
CA PRO A 113 -12.33 -7.03 -32.34
C PRO A 113 -11.94 -6.72 -33.79
N ALA A 114 -12.62 -5.75 -34.44
CA ALA A 114 -12.30 -5.35 -35.80
C ALA A 114 -10.99 -4.57 -35.83
N THR A 115 -10.83 -3.60 -34.93
CA THR A 115 -9.70 -2.65 -34.91
C THR A 115 -8.64 -2.94 -33.86
N GLY A 116 -8.91 -3.78 -32.87
CA GLY A 116 -8.01 -4.01 -31.74
C GLY A 116 -8.01 -2.89 -30.69
N LYS A 117 -8.94 -1.92 -30.79
CA LYS A 117 -8.99 -0.76 -29.89
C LYS A 117 -9.82 -1.04 -28.65
N PHE A 118 -9.48 -0.31 -27.59
CA PHE A 118 -10.23 -0.28 -26.33
C PHE A 118 -10.88 1.09 -26.11
N SER A 119 -11.99 1.11 -25.39
CA SER A 119 -12.61 2.31 -24.84
C SER A 119 -13.11 2.02 -23.44
N VAL A 120 -13.13 3.04 -22.58
CA VAL A 120 -13.61 2.95 -21.19
C VAL A 120 -14.93 3.71 -21.07
N TYR A 121 -15.83 3.17 -20.26
CA TYR A 121 -17.06 3.83 -19.86
C TYR A 121 -17.31 3.52 -18.38
N SER A 122 -17.79 4.50 -17.61
CA SER A 122 -18.07 4.33 -16.17
C SER A 122 -19.58 4.32 -15.92
N PRO A 123 -20.28 3.17 -15.96
CA PRO A 123 -21.72 3.13 -15.67
C PRO A 123 -22.03 3.74 -14.31
N LEU A 124 -23.01 4.64 -14.26
CA LEU A 124 -23.32 5.37 -13.04
C LEU A 124 -24.05 4.50 -12.02
N VAL A 125 -23.69 4.62 -10.75
CA VAL A 125 -24.48 4.11 -9.62
C VAL A 125 -25.22 5.26 -8.95
N ILE A 126 -26.47 5.01 -8.54
CA ILE A 126 -27.32 5.92 -7.79
C ILE A 126 -28.01 5.17 -6.65
N ASP A 127 -28.53 5.89 -5.66
CA ASP A 127 -29.44 5.31 -4.65
C ASP A 127 -30.72 4.80 -5.32
N GLN A 128 -31.25 3.69 -4.80
CA GLN A 128 -32.49 3.10 -5.31
C GLN A 128 -33.64 4.12 -5.35
N ASN A 129 -34.36 4.13 -6.46
CA ASN A 129 -35.50 5.02 -6.73
C ASN A 129 -35.16 6.53 -6.75
N THR A 130 -33.89 6.91 -6.87
CA THR A 130 -33.48 8.31 -7.09
C THR A 130 -33.22 8.62 -8.56
N GLN A 131 -32.85 9.87 -8.86
CA GLN A 131 -32.40 10.30 -10.18
C GLN A 131 -30.93 10.74 -10.10
N PRO A 132 -30.14 10.52 -11.16
CA PRO A 132 -28.78 11.02 -11.19
C PRO A 132 -28.76 12.55 -11.18
N ALA A 133 -27.68 13.16 -10.68
CA ALA A 133 -27.47 14.60 -10.76
C ALA A 133 -27.32 15.07 -12.21
N VAL A 134 -26.72 14.23 -13.05
CA VAL A 134 -26.66 14.39 -14.52
C VAL A 134 -26.90 13.03 -15.16
N VAL A 135 -27.82 12.99 -16.14
CA VAL A 135 -28.15 11.75 -16.87
C VAL A 135 -26.91 11.22 -17.61
N PRO A 136 -26.56 9.92 -17.48
CA PRO A 136 -25.43 9.34 -18.19
C PRO A 136 -25.57 9.46 -19.71
N VAL A 137 -24.46 9.74 -20.38
CA VAL A 137 -24.41 9.79 -21.85
C VAL A 137 -24.48 8.37 -22.40
N THR A 138 -25.41 8.10 -23.34
CA THR A 138 -25.46 6.78 -23.98
C THR A 138 -24.27 6.59 -24.92
N PRO A 139 -23.37 5.61 -24.67
CA PRO A 139 -22.21 5.41 -25.52
C PRO A 139 -22.62 4.79 -26.87
N THR A 140 -21.83 5.07 -27.91
CA THR A 140 -21.92 4.32 -29.17
C THR A 140 -20.94 3.16 -29.12
N LEU A 141 -21.44 1.94 -29.30
CA LEU A 141 -20.61 0.73 -29.33
C LEU A 141 -20.23 0.35 -30.76
N PRO A 142 -18.97 -0.04 -31.02
CA PRO A 142 -18.59 -0.64 -32.29
C PRO A 142 -19.41 -1.91 -32.59
N PRO A 143 -19.66 -2.23 -33.87
CA PRO A 143 -20.27 -3.50 -34.23
C PRO A 143 -19.49 -4.68 -33.65
N HIS A 144 -20.20 -5.64 -33.04
CA HIS A 144 -19.61 -6.82 -32.40
C HIS A 144 -18.60 -6.52 -31.27
N ALA A 145 -18.65 -5.33 -30.67
CA ALA A 145 -17.83 -5.01 -29.52
C ALA A 145 -18.06 -6.01 -28.37
N VAL A 146 -16.99 -6.34 -27.67
CA VAL A 146 -17.03 -7.19 -26.48
C VAL A 146 -16.89 -6.28 -25.26
N VAL A 147 -17.94 -6.25 -24.44
CA VAL A 147 -17.99 -5.41 -23.23
C VAL A 147 -17.72 -6.27 -22.00
N GLY A 148 -16.78 -5.85 -21.16
CA GLY A 148 -16.58 -6.37 -19.81
C GLY A 148 -16.99 -5.33 -18.77
N LEU A 149 -17.51 -5.77 -17.63
CA LEU A 149 -17.84 -4.92 -16.49
C LEU A 149 -17.15 -5.46 -15.24
N TRP A 150 -16.60 -4.55 -14.43
CA TRP A 150 -16.04 -4.82 -13.12
C TRP A 150 -16.71 -3.92 -12.09
N PHE A 151 -16.82 -4.42 -10.86
CA PHE A 151 -17.50 -3.76 -9.76
C PHE A 151 -16.56 -3.68 -8.57
N GLY A 152 -16.55 -2.52 -7.92
CA GLY A 152 -15.86 -2.30 -6.66
C GLY A 152 -16.78 -1.63 -5.65
N PHE A 153 -16.44 -1.71 -4.37
CA PHE A 153 -17.29 -1.24 -3.29
C PHE A 153 -16.46 -0.82 -2.10
N ASN A 154 -16.79 0.33 -1.49
CA ASN A 154 -16.06 0.84 -0.34
C ASN A 154 -16.56 0.28 1.01
N GLY A 155 -17.71 -0.40 1.01
CA GLY A 155 -18.22 -1.11 2.18
C GLY A 155 -17.62 -2.52 2.31
N ALA A 156 -18.28 -3.42 3.05
CA ALA A 156 -17.78 -4.78 3.26
C ALA A 156 -18.24 -5.76 2.17
N ASN A 157 -19.55 -5.77 1.87
CA ASN A 157 -20.15 -6.76 0.98
C ASN A 157 -21.06 -6.09 -0.07
N LEU A 158 -20.72 -6.29 -1.34
CA LEU A 158 -21.56 -5.92 -2.47
C LEU A 158 -22.20 -7.16 -3.09
N THR A 159 -23.50 -7.30 -2.91
CA THR A 159 -24.29 -8.35 -3.57
C THR A 159 -24.83 -7.85 -4.91
N LEU A 160 -24.60 -8.59 -6.00
CA LEU A 160 -25.25 -8.28 -7.27
C LEU A 160 -26.65 -8.88 -7.36
N LYS A 161 -27.62 -8.07 -7.79
CA LYS A 161 -28.98 -8.49 -8.11
C LYS A 161 -29.35 -8.02 -9.51
N GLY A 162 -29.95 -8.89 -10.33
CA GLY A 162 -30.48 -8.46 -11.63
C GLY A 162 -31.82 -7.73 -11.46
N SER A 163 -32.07 -6.69 -12.26
CA SER A 163 -33.41 -6.08 -12.35
C SER A 163 -34.48 -7.07 -12.86
N GLY A 164 -34.06 -8.14 -13.52
CA GLY A 164 -34.84 -9.33 -13.84
C GLY A 164 -34.06 -10.62 -13.52
N ALA A 165 -34.78 -11.73 -13.34
CA ALA A 165 -34.23 -12.99 -12.82
C ALA A 165 -33.09 -13.60 -13.66
N ARG A 166 -33.04 -13.28 -14.96
CA ARG A 166 -32.03 -13.82 -15.89
C ARG A 166 -30.90 -12.84 -16.21
N ASN A 167 -30.98 -11.58 -15.75
CA ASN A 167 -30.06 -10.52 -16.20
C ASN A 167 -28.61 -10.84 -15.87
N LEU A 168 -28.35 -11.28 -14.63
CA LEU A 168 -26.99 -11.63 -14.20
C LEU A 168 -26.43 -12.81 -15.00
N ALA A 169 -27.24 -13.84 -15.25
CA ALA A 169 -26.82 -15.00 -16.04
C ALA A 169 -26.55 -14.63 -17.51
N GLN A 170 -27.42 -13.82 -18.12
CA GLN A 170 -27.26 -13.34 -19.51
C GLN A 170 -26.00 -12.49 -19.68
N ALA A 171 -25.71 -11.62 -18.71
CA ALA A 171 -24.49 -10.82 -18.69
C ALA A 171 -23.26 -11.57 -18.17
N ARG A 172 -23.42 -12.85 -17.78
CA ARG A 172 -22.35 -13.70 -17.24
C ARG A 172 -21.68 -13.05 -16.02
N CYS A 173 -22.49 -12.52 -15.11
CA CYS A 173 -22.04 -11.91 -13.88
C CYS A 173 -21.60 -12.97 -12.87
N VAL A 174 -20.50 -12.70 -12.20
CA VAL A 174 -19.92 -13.51 -11.13
C VAL A 174 -19.58 -12.58 -9.97
N ASN A 175 -20.14 -12.90 -8.81
CA ASN A 175 -19.92 -12.17 -7.56
C ASN A 175 -19.32 -13.11 -6.49
N GLY A 176 -18.89 -14.32 -6.87
CA GLY A 176 -18.33 -15.34 -5.98
C GLY A 176 -18.85 -16.75 -6.28
N LEU A 177 -19.07 -17.51 -5.21
CA LEU A 177 -19.81 -18.78 -5.19
C LEU A 177 -21.19 -18.56 -4.58
N ASN A 178 -22.06 -19.57 -4.69
CA ASN A 178 -23.36 -19.54 -4.03
C ASN A 178 -23.19 -19.28 -2.52
N GLN A 179 -23.87 -18.26 -1.99
CA GLN A 179 -23.80 -17.82 -0.58
C GLN A 179 -22.39 -17.41 -0.09
N SER A 180 -21.42 -17.24 -0.98
CA SER A 180 -20.07 -16.79 -0.62
C SER A 180 -19.58 -15.84 -1.70
N ILE A 181 -19.89 -14.56 -1.52
CA ILE A 181 -19.45 -13.52 -2.44
C ILE A 181 -17.97 -13.19 -2.26
N PHE A 182 -17.37 -12.46 -3.20
CA PHE A 182 -16.00 -11.96 -3.04
C PHE A 182 -15.87 -10.82 -2.02
N GLY A 183 -16.98 -10.20 -1.61
CA GLY A 183 -16.95 -9.03 -0.72
C GLY A 183 -17.11 -7.77 -1.54
N GLN A 184 -16.01 -7.03 -1.74
CA GLN A 184 -16.00 -5.74 -2.44
C GLN A 184 -16.01 -5.87 -3.98
N PHE A 185 -15.65 -7.04 -4.50
CA PHE A 185 -15.43 -7.26 -5.93
C PHE A 185 -16.55 -8.06 -6.62
N ALA A 186 -16.81 -7.74 -7.89
CA ALA A 186 -17.55 -8.60 -8.82
C ALA A 186 -17.18 -8.27 -10.27
N TYR A 187 -17.67 -9.09 -11.22
CA TYR A 187 -17.53 -8.79 -12.65
C TYR A 187 -18.68 -9.37 -13.47
N CYS A 188 -18.89 -8.86 -14.68
CA CYS A 188 -19.73 -9.45 -15.72
C CYS A 188 -18.95 -9.58 -17.02
N ASN A 189 -19.02 -10.76 -17.64
CA ASN A 189 -18.42 -11.07 -18.94
C ASN A 189 -16.87 -10.95 -19.03
N ALA A 190 -16.17 -10.76 -17.91
CA ALA A 190 -14.71 -10.58 -17.90
C ALA A 190 -13.92 -11.72 -18.60
N PRO A 191 -14.20 -13.03 -18.38
CA PRO A 191 -13.47 -14.09 -19.09
C PRO A 191 -13.61 -14.03 -20.61
N ALA A 192 -14.81 -13.70 -21.11
CA ALA A 192 -15.05 -13.58 -22.55
C ALA A 192 -14.38 -12.32 -23.13
N PHE A 193 -14.38 -11.23 -22.38
CA PHE A 193 -13.64 -10.01 -22.71
C PHE A 193 -12.14 -10.30 -22.85
N PHE A 194 -11.51 -10.88 -21.82
CA PHE A 194 -10.07 -11.17 -21.85
C PHE A 194 -9.71 -12.16 -22.96
N ALA A 195 -10.52 -13.21 -23.17
CA ALA A 195 -10.29 -14.13 -24.28
C ALA A 195 -10.37 -13.43 -25.66
N ALA A 196 -11.25 -12.45 -25.83
CA ALA A 196 -11.34 -11.66 -27.06
C ALA A 196 -10.12 -10.74 -27.25
N ALA A 197 -9.70 -10.05 -26.19
CA ALA A 197 -8.53 -9.18 -26.19
C ALA A 197 -7.25 -9.98 -26.47
N GLN A 198 -7.05 -11.13 -25.81
CA GLN A 198 -5.90 -12.00 -26.03
C GLN A 198 -5.85 -12.56 -27.47
N ARG A 199 -7.00 -12.89 -28.08
CA ARG A 199 -7.04 -13.22 -29.51
C ARG A 199 -6.60 -12.04 -30.39
N GLY A 200 -6.97 -10.83 -30.01
CA GLY A 200 -6.48 -9.60 -30.64
C GLY A 200 -4.97 -9.42 -30.55
N ILE A 201 -4.41 -9.66 -29.36
CA ILE A 201 -2.96 -9.62 -29.11
C ILE A 201 -2.25 -10.68 -29.96
N ALA A 202 -2.70 -11.93 -29.90
CA ALA A 202 -2.13 -13.03 -30.68
C ALA A 202 -2.21 -12.82 -32.19
N ALA A 203 -3.26 -12.12 -32.66
CA ALA A 203 -3.43 -11.75 -34.07
C ALA A 203 -2.70 -10.46 -34.47
N GLY A 204 -1.94 -9.82 -33.57
CA GLY A 204 -1.24 -8.56 -33.82
C GLY A 204 -2.14 -7.33 -34.00
N LYS A 205 -3.43 -7.43 -33.64
CA LYS A 205 -4.38 -6.30 -33.69
C LYS A 205 -4.28 -5.39 -32.48
N VAL A 206 -4.01 -5.96 -31.32
CA VAL A 206 -3.81 -5.23 -30.07
C VAL A 206 -2.32 -5.08 -29.84
N GLN A 207 -1.85 -3.84 -29.74
CA GLN A 207 -0.51 -3.53 -29.26
C GLN A 207 -0.59 -3.20 -27.78
N VAL A 208 -0.10 -4.11 -26.94
CA VAL A 208 0.09 -3.84 -25.51
C VAL A 208 1.30 -2.92 -25.35
N PRO A 209 1.17 -1.77 -24.67
CA PRO A 209 2.33 -0.91 -24.39
C PRO A 209 3.33 -1.68 -23.52
N GLY A 210 4.57 -1.79 -23.97
CA GLY A 210 5.62 -2.42 -23.18
C GLY A 210 5.94 -1.60 -21.93
N LEU A 211 6.43 -2.28 -20.89
CA LEU A 211 6.84 -1.63 -19.66
C LEU A 211 8.00 -0.67 -19.89
N GLY A 212 7.91 0.52 -19.29
CA GLY A 212 9.02 1.46 -19.19
C GLY A 212 10.07 1.01 -18.16
N MET A 213 11.12 1.81 -18.04
CA MET A 213 12.06 1.73 -16.91
C MET A 213 11.71 2.82 -15.90
N ALA A 214 11.57 2.43 -14.64
CA ALA A 214 11.37 3.34 -13.53
C ALA A 214 12.67 4.09 -13.19
N LYS A 215 12.52 5.23 -12.50
CA LYS A 215 13.65 6.08 -12.03
C LYS A 215 14.63 5.36 -11.11
N ASP A 216 14.24 4.23 -10.53
CA ASP A 216 15.07 3.40 -9.66
C ASP A 216 15.98 2.41 -10.43
N GLY A 217 15.85 2.38 -11.76
CA GLY A 217 16.61 1.54 -12.68
C GLY A 217 16.03 0.14 -12.91
N LEU A 218 14.83 -0.16 -12.39
CA LEU A 218 14.13 -1.42 -12.62
C LEU A 218 12.96 -1.23 -13.60
N PRO A 219 12.42 -2.31 -14.18
CA PRO A 219 11.17 -2.23 -14.93
C PRO A 219 10.07 -1.56 -14.10
N CYS A 220 9.22 -0.79 -14.78
CA CYS A 220 8.01 -0.24 -14.19
C CYS A 220 7.14 -1.37 -13.62
N PRO A 221 6.59 -1.20 -12.40
CA PRO A 221 5.77 -2.24 -11.79
C PRO A 221 4.49 -2.46 -12.59
N THR A 222 3.92 -3.64 -12.44
CA THR A 222 2.58 -3.96 -12.96
C THR A 222 1.65 -4.30 -11.80
N MET A 223 0.37 -4.52 -12.09
CA MET A 223 -0.60 -5.02 -11.11
C MET A 223 -0.26 -6.37 -10.49
N ARG A 224 0.72 -7.08 -11.05
CA ARG A 224 1.20 -8.37 -10.53
C ARG A 224 2.60 -8.28 -9.94
N ASP A 225 3.07 -7.07 -9.62
CA ASP A 225 4.31 -6.83 -8.88
C ASP A 225 4.05 -6.82 -7.37
N PHE A 226 4.83 -7.57 -6.59
CA PHE A 226 4.65 -7.67 -5.14
C PHE A 226 4.86 -6.35 -4.37
N SER A 227 5.38 -5.29 -5.00
CA SER A 227 5.52 -3.95 -4.40
C SER A 227 4.26 -3.08 -4.48
N VAL A 228 3.28 -3.48 -5.29
CA VAL A 228 2.03 -2.74 -5.52
C VAL A 228 0.89 -3.29 -4.65
N VAL A 229 0.80 -4.62 -4.59
CA VAL A 229 -0.39 -5.38 -4.20
C VAL A 229 -0.61 -5.44 -2.68
N ASP A 230 -1.87 -5.40 -2.23
CA ASP A 230 -2.21 -5.37 -0.79
C ASP A 230 -2.89 -6.61 -0.20
N GLN A 231 -3.07 -7.67 -0.99
CA GLN A 231 -3.29 -9.09 -0.65
C GLN A 231 -4.10 -9.77 -1.78
N ASP A 232 -4.96 -8.98 -2.41
CA ASP A 232 -5.93 -9.31 -3.46
C ASP A 232 -5.75 -8.37 -4.67
N GLN A 233 -4.94 -8.78 -5.64
CA GLN A 233 -4.77 -7.98 -6.86
C GLN A 233 -6.10 -7.69 -7.54
N SER A 234 -6.29 -6.43 -7.93
CA SER A 234 -7.44 -6.01 -8.74
C SER A 234 -8.78 -6.23 -8.04
N ASP A 235 -8.82 -5.95 -6.73
CA ASP A 235 -9.96 -6.06 -5.82
C ASP A 235 -11.07 -5.05 -6.03
N ASN A 236 -10.77 -3.96 -6.72
CA ASN A 236 -11.62 -2.78 -6.85
C ASN A 236 -11.35 -2.09 -8.19
N VAL A 237 -12.19 -1.13 -8.57
CA VAL A 237 -12.11 -0.44 -9.88
C VAL A 237 -11.54 0.98 -9.76
N GLN A 238 -11.12 1.57 -10.89
CA GLN A 238 -10.58 2.93 -10.92
C GLN A 238 -11.65 4.00 -11.20
N THR A 239 -12.92 3.61 -11.35
CA THR A 239 -14.02 4.55 -11.62
C THR A 239 -14.17 5.55 -10.48
N GLN A 240 -14.42 6.81 -10.84
CA GLN A 240 -14.78 7.88 -9.92
C GLN A 240 -16.12 8.52 -10.32
N TYR A 241 -16.84 9.04 -9.34
CA TYR A 241 -18.08 9.81 -9.53
C TYR A 241 -17.98 11.19 -8.89
N LEU A 242 -18.96 12.03 -9.20
CA LEU A 242 -19.25 13.27 -8.50
C LEU A 242 -20.47 13.06 -7.62
N ALA A 243 -20.41 13.47 -6.36
CA ALA A 243 -21.52 13.50 -5.42
C ALA A 243 -21.88 14.93 -5.06
N THR A 244 -23.17 15.26 -5.17
CA THR A 244 -23.72 16.56 -4.81
C THR A 244 -24.12 16.59 -3.33
N ALA A 245 -24.29 17.79 -2.77
CA ALA A 245 -24.67 17.95 -1.35
C ALA A 245 -26.03 17.33 -0.98
N ASN A 246 -26.93 17.14 -1.96
CA ASN A 246 -28.23 16.48 -1.76
C ASN A 246 -28.19 14.96 -1.99
N GLY A 247 -26.99 14.36 -2.09
CA GLY A 247 -26.80 12.91 -2.18
C GLY A 247 -27.01 12.29 -3.56
N GLN A 248 -27.16 13.11 -4.62
CA GLN A 248 -27.20 12.59 -5.99
C GLN A 248 -25.79 12.41 -6.55
N THR A 249 -25.64 11.51 -7.50
CA THR A 249 -24.36 11.24 -8.17
C THR A 249 -24.40 11.48 -9.67
N ALA A 250 -23.23 11.74 -10.25
CA ALA A 250 -23.01 11.83 -11.69
C ALA A 250 -21.66 11.19 -12.07
N GLN A 251 -21.52 10.79 -13.34
CA GLN A 251 -20.25 10.33 -13.88
C GLN A 251 -19.19 11.44 -13.73
N LEU A 252 -17.95 11.08 -13.41
CA LEU A 252 -16.85 12.05 -13.48
C LEU A 252 -16.51 12.35 -14.95
N SER A 253 -16.77 13.57 -15.38
CA SER A 253 -16.41 14.11 -16.70
C SER A 253 -16.13 15.60 -16.59
N ALA A 254 -15.37 16.16 -17.53
CA ALA A 254 -15.08 17.61 -17.55
C ALA A 254 -16.38 18.43 -17.61
N ALA A 255 -17.36 17.97 -18.40
CA ALA A 255 -18.67 18.61 -18.52
C ALA A 255 -19.45 18.57 -17.19
N ASN A 256 -19.50 17.42 -16.53
CA ASN A 256 -20.24 17.28 -15.27
C ASN A 256 -19.55 18.05 -14.13
N GLN A 257 -18.21 18.12 -14.12
CA GLN A 257 -17.48 18.94 -13.16
C GLN A 257 -17.75 20.44 -13.34
N ALA A 258 -17.86 20.92 -14.58
CA ALA A 258 -18.21 22.31 -14.84
C ALA A 258 -19.66 22.64 -14.43
N GLN A 259 -20.59 21.69 -14.62
CA GLN A 259 -22.00 21.84 -14.26
C GLN A 259 -22.26 21.73 -12.75
N LEU A 260 -21.60 20.77 -12.08
CA LEU A 260 -21.80 20.45 -10.66
C LEU A 260 -20.72 21.10 -9.79
N GLN A 261 -20.74 22.44 -9.73
CA GLN A 261 -19.81 23.18 -8.88
C GLN A 261 -19.97 22.74 -7.41
N ASN A 262 -18.85 22.52 -6.72
CA ASN A 262 -18.77 22.01 -5.34
C ASN A 262 -19.15 20.53 -5.14
N ALA A 263 -19.35 19.75 -6.21
CA ALA A 263 -19.51 18.30 -6.05
C ALA A 263 -18.21 17.66 -5.52
N THR A 264 -18.37 16.71 -4.60
CA THR A 264 -17.26 15.93 -4.04
C THR A 264 -16.93 14.78 -4.98
N ARG A 265 -15.64 14.52 -5.20
CA ARG A 265 -15.22 13.33 -5.94
C ARG A 265 -15.30 12.10 -5.03
N LEU A 266 -15.98 11.07 -5.51
CA LEU A 266 -15.99 9.74 -4.90
C LEU A 266 -15.08 8.83 -5.70
N GLY A 267 -14.28 8.04 -5.01
CA GLY A 267 -13.41 7.04 -5.62
C GLY A 267 -13.44 5.75 -4.85
N ASN A 268 -13.03 4.70 -5.54
CA ASN A 268 -12.86 3.36 -4.98
C ASN A 268 -11.36 3.14 -4.74
N PRO A 269 -10.93 2.83 -3.49
CA PRO A 269 -9.53 2.57 -3.20
C PRO A 269 -9.13 1.22 -3.79
N SER A 270 -8.56 1.24 -5.00
CA SER A 270 -8.17 0.06 -5.78
C SER A 270 -6.65 -0.03 -5.90
N ASP A 271 -6.10 -1.26 -5.89
CA ASP A 271 -4.72 -1.53 -6.29
C ASP A 271 -4.38 -0.91 -7.67
N ASN A 272 -5.33 -0.94 -8.61
CA ASN A 272 -5.15 -0.37 -9.94
C ASN A 272 -5.03 1.14 -9.89
N ALA A 273 -5.84 1.82 -9.07
CA ALA A 273 -5.73 3.26 -8.90
C ALA A 273 -4.43 3.63 -8.16
N LEU A 274 -4.02 2.82 -7.17
CA LEU A 274 -2.74 2.97 -6.48
C LEU A 274 -1.57 2.92 -7.47
N LEU A 275 -1.55 1.91 -8.36
CA LEU A 275 -0.53 1.79 -9.39
C LEU A 275 -0.52 3.01 -10.32
N THR A 276 -1.63 3.27 -10.99
CA THR A 276 -1.65 4.19 -12.15
C THR A 276 -1.63 5.67 -11.74
N THR A 277 -2.17 6.00 -10.56
CA THR A 277 -2.33 7.39 -10.11
C THR A 277 -1.25 7.83 -9.13
N PHE A 278 -0.59 6.90 -8.43
CA PHE A 278 0.37 7.23 -7.37
C PHE A 278 1.75 6.62 -7.60
N ILE A 279 1.85 5.30 -7.79
CA ILE A 279 3.15 4.62 -7.97
C ILE A 279 3.80 5.01 -9.30
N ASP A 280 3.06 4.89 -10.41
CA ASP A 280 3.60 5.17 -11.73
C ASP A 280 4.15 6.61 -11.84
N PRO A 281 3.41 7.66 -11.46
CA PRO A 281 3.95 9.02 -11.48
C PRO A 281 5.18 9.23 -10.58
N ALA A 282 5.20 8.63 -9.39
CA ALA A 282 6.34 8.72 -8.48
C ALA A 282 7.60 8.11 -9.12
N LEU A 283 7.45 6.95 -9.75
CA LEU A 283 8.51 6.20 -10.41
C LEU A 283 8.84 6.71 -11.82
N GLY A 284 8.05 7.61 -12.39
CA GLY A 284 8.20 8.10 -13.76
C GLY A 284 7.71 7.12 -14.84
N CYS A 285 6.87 6.17 -14.46
CA CYS A 285 6.22 5.21 -15.33
C CYS A 285 4.97 5.79 -15.99
N GLN A 286 4.49 5.13 -17.04
CA GLN A 286 3.30 5.53 -17.79
C GLN A 286 2.30 4.37 -17.80
N PRO A 287 1.06 4.58 -17.30
CA PRO A 287 0.06 3.54 -17.30
C PRO A 287 -0.51 3.33 -18.71
N TRP A 288 -1.06 2.14 -18.98
CA TRP A 288 -1.83 1.91 -20.20
C TRP A 288 -3.22 2.52 -20.07
N GLN A 289 -3.55 3.43 -21.00
CA GLN A 289 -4.83 4.14 -21.02
C GLN A 289 -5.62 3.89 -22.30
N ALA A 290 -6.93 4.06 -22.21
CA ALA A 290 -7.84 4.08 -23.35
C ALA A 290 -8.83 5.26 -23.25
N PRO A 291 -9.43 5.69 -24.37
CA PRO A 291 -10.39 6.80 -24.36
C PRO A 291 -11.63 6.51 -23.51
N ASN A 292 -11.98 7.43 -22.62
CA ASN A 292 -13.26 7.44 -21.91
C ASN A 292 -14.36 8.01 -22.82
N ILE A 293 -15.23 7.14 -23.32
CA ILE A 293 -16.31 7.53 -24.25
C ILE A 293 -17.50 8.22 -23.56
N ALA A 294 -17.45 8.37 -22.22
CA ALA A 294 -18.36 9.24 -21.45
C ALA A 294 -17.79 10.64 -21.19
N ASP A 295 -16.51 10.87 -21.47
CA ASP A 295 -15.79 12.12 -21.15
C ASP A 295 -14.94 12.58 -22.34
N ASN A 296 -15.58 12.80 -23.49
CA ASN A 296 -14.94 13.36 -24.69
C ASN A 296 -13.59 12.68 -25.07
N ASN A 297 -13.50 11.36 -24.90
CA ASN A 297 -12.31 10.56 -25.18
C ASN A 297 -11.07 10.92 -24.33
N THR A 298 -11.24 11.55 -23.16
CA THR A 298 -10.14 11.71 -22.19
C THR A 298 -9.52 10.34 -21.89
N MET A 299 -8.18 10.25 -21.95
CA MET A 299 -7.47 9.00 -21.72
C MET A 299 -7.50 8.65 -20.23
N VAL A 300 -7.95 7.43 -19.91
CA VAL A 300 -8.03 6.92 -18.53
C VAL A 300 -7.50 5.49 -18.47
N SER A 301 -6.95 5.12 -17.32
CA SER A 301 -6.57 3.74 -17.01
C SER A 301 -7.79 2.92 -16.61
N ALA A 302 -7.70 1.59 -16.76
CA ALA A 302 -8.75 0.69 -16.35
C ALA A 302 -8.18 -0.66 -15.92
N LEU A 303 -8.81 -1.30 -14.94
CA LEU A 303 -8.41 -2.59 -14.38
C LEU A 303 -8.04 -3.62 -15.45
N PRO A 304 -8.88 -3.91 -16.46
CA PRO A 304 -8.52 -4.93 -17.45
C PRO A 304 -7.35 -4.53 -18.36
N LEU A 305 -7.05 -3.24 -18.54
CA LEU A 305 -5.86 -2.83 -19.28
C LEU A 305 -4.61 -3.15 -18.48
N ASP A 306 -4.62 -2.81 -17.18
CA ASP A 306 -3.49 -3.10 -16.29
C ASP A 306 -3.25 -4.61 -16.17
N GLU A 307 -4.32 -5.41 -16.08
CA GLU A 307 -4.22 -6.88 -16.03
C GLU A 307 -3.80 -7.52 -17.36
N LEU A 308 -4.12 -6.91 -18.51
CA LEU A 308 -3.62 -7.35 -19.81
C LEU A 308 -2.13 -7.03 -19.96
N GLN A 309 -1.68 -5.84 -19.54
CA GLN A 309 -0.26 -5.48 -19.54
C GLN A 309 0.54 -6.38 -18.58
N ALA A 310 0.05 -6.57 -17.37
CA ALA A 310 0.67 -7.47 -16.39
C ALA A 310 0.75 -8.92 -16.90
N ALA A 311 -0.28 -9.41 -17.59
CA ALA A 311 -0.25 -10.76 -18.18
C ALA A 311 0.78 -10.92 -19.31
N MET A 312 1.11 -9.83 -20.02
CA MET A 312 2.11 -9.85 -21.09
C MET A 312 3.53 -9.71 -20.57
N ASP A 313 3.76 -8.76 -19.64
CA ASP A 313 5.10 -8.28 -19.38
C ASP A 313 5.65 -8.64 -17.99
N GLN A 314 4.78 -8.94 -17.00
CA GLN A 314 5.24 -9.26 -15.64
C GLN A 314 6.08 -10.53 -15.63
N GLN A 315 7.30 -10.42 -15.09
CA GLN A 315 8.20 -11.55 -14.88
C GLN A 315 8.02 -12.17 -13.50
N ALA A 316 8.47 -13.41 -13.35
CA ALA A 316 8.43 -14.10 -12.06
C ALA A 316 9.31 -13.40 -11.00
N PRO A 317 8.87 -13.38 -9.73
CA PRO A 317 7.62 -13.96 -9.23
C PRO A 317 6.41 -13.09 -9.57
N ILE A 318 5.36 -13.71 -10.10
CA ILE A 318 4.12 -13.05 -10.53
C ILE A 318 3.12 -13.12 -9.38
N ALA A 319 2.66 -11.96 -8.90
CA ALA A 319 1.65 -11.89 -7.86
C ALA A 319 0.29 -12.32 -8.45
N GLN A 320 -0.27 -13.38 -7.88
CA GLN A 320 -1.59 -13.90 -8.22
C GLN A 320 -2.31 -14.21 -6.92
N VAL A 321 -3.62 -13.97 -6.90
CA VAL A 321 -4.45 -14.08 -5.69
C VAL A 321 -4.27 -15.46 -5.04
N PRO A 322 -3.75 -15.55 -3.81
CA PRO A 322 -3.50 -16.83 -3.15
C PRO A 322 -4.80 -17.41 -2.60
N ALA A 323 -4.86 -18.73 -2.37
CA ALA A 323 -6.06 -19.36 -1.83
C ALA A 323 -6.33 -19.02 -0.35
N THR A 324 -5.40 -18.33 0.31
CA THR A 324 -5.54 -17.78 1.67
C THR A 324 -6.14 -16.37 1.68
N ASP A 325 -6.37 -15.79 0.51
CA ASP A 325 -6.94 -14.46 0.39
C ASP A 325 -8.39 -14.41 0.95
N PRO A 326 -8.72 -13.44 1.83
CA PRO A 326 -10.04 -13.34 2.45
C PRO A 326 -11.22 -13.30 1.47
N MET A 327 -11.06 -12.69 0.29
CA MET A 327 -12.12 -12.62 -0.72
C MET A 327 -12.42 -13.97 -1.36
N VAL A 328 -11.48 -14.92 -1.32
CA VAL A 328 -11.63 -16.25 -1.93
C VAL A 328 -11.80 -17.38 -0.92
N LEU A 329 -11.93 -17.06 0.37
CA LEU A 329 -12.32 -18.03 1.39
C LEU A 329 -13.82 -18.37 1.31
N VAL A 330 -14.16 -19.59 1.69
CA VAL A 330 -15.54 -20.04 1.94
C VAL A 330 -15.61 -20.48 3.39
N ASN A 331 -16.39 -19.76 4.22
CA ASN A 331 -16.46 -20.01 5.66
C ASN A 331 -15.07 -20.10 6.31
N ASN A 332 -14.19 -19.15 6.00
CA ASN A 332 -12.78 -19.08 6.43
C ASN A 332 -11.89 -20.26 6.00
N ASN A 333 -12.35 -21.09 5.07
CA ASN A 333 -11.56 -22.19 4.50
C ASN A 333 -11.15 -21.86 3.06
N ALA A 334 -9.93 -22.25 2.71
CA ALA A 334 -9.38 -22.02 1.39
C ALA A 334 -10.16 -22.81 0.31
N SER A 335 -10.48 -22.17 -0.81
CA SER A 335 -11.31 -22.76 -1.87
C SER A 335 -10.67 -22.53 -3.24
N LEU A 336 -10.14 -23.60 -3.86
CA LEU A 336 -9.55 -23.52 -5.20
C LEU A 336 -10.58 -23.01 -6.23
N THR A 337 -11.83 -23.46 -6.12
CA THR A 337 -12.90 -23.05 -7.03
C THR A 337 -13.19 -21.55 -6.92
N LYS A 338 -13.29 -21.00 -5.70
CA LYS A 338 -13.53 -19.57 -5.50
C LYS A 338 -12.32 -18.75 -5.94
N THR A 339 -11.11 -19.23 -5.62
CA THR A 339 -9.83 -18.62 -6.05
C THR A 339 -9.76 -18.52 -7.56
N ASN A 340 -10.02 -19.62 -8.28
CA ASN A 340 -9.95 -19.63 -9.75
C ASN A 340 -11.02 -18.75 -10.38
N ARG A 341 -12.23 -18.69 -9.83
CA ARG A 341 -13.26 -17.76 -10.31
C ARG A 341 -12.82 -16.31 -10.17
N TYR A 342 -12.23 -15.94 -9.03
CA TYR A 342 -11.67 -14.61 -8.86
C TYR A 342 -10.59 -14.33 -9.91
N ARG A 343 -9.60 -15.23 -10.02
CA ARG A 343 -8.48 -15.11 -10.98
C ARG A 343 -8.95 -14.95 -12.42
N GLU A 344 -9.94 -15.72 -12.86
CA GLU A 344 -10.57 -15.60 -14.18
C GLU A 344 -11.19 -14.22 -14.42
N GLY A 345 -11.77 -13.61 -13.36
CA GLY A 345 -12.34 -12.26 -13.38
C GLY A 345 -11.34 -11.15 -13.61
N VAL A 346 -10.06 -11.39 -13.32
CA VAL A 346 -8.96 -10.43 -13.43
C VAL A 346 -7.83 -10.93 -14.33
N ASN A 347 -8.13 -11.83 -15.28
CA ASN A 347 -7.17 -12.35 -16.27
C ASN A 347 -5.95 -13.10 -15.68
N GLN A 348 -6.01 -13.56 -14.43
CA GLN A 348 -4.95 -14.36 -13.83
C GLN A 348 -5.12 -15.83 -14.21
N MET A 349 -3.99 -16.54 -14.33
CA MET A 349 -4.02 -17.96 -14.66
C MET A 349 -4.66 -18.78 -13.51
N PRO A 350 -5.70 -19.59 -13.79
CA PRO A 350 -6.27 -20.48 -12.80
C PRO A 350 -5.23 -21.48 -12.28
N ALA A 351 -5.25 -21.75 -10.98
CA ALA A 351 -4.42 -22.77 -10.37
C ALA A 351 -5.06 -24.15 -10.54
N GLY A 352 -4.28 -25.15 -10.97
CA GLY A 352 -4.70 -26.55 -11.02
C GLY A 352 -4.68 -27.26 -9.67
N SER A 353 -4.09 -26.65 -8.64
CA SER A 353 -4.05 -27.21 -7.27
C SER A 353 -3.84 -26.14 -6.21
N MET A 354 -4.12 -26.47 -4.94
CA MET A 354 -3.83 -25.61 -3.79
C MET A 354 -2.34 -25.26 -3.66
N ARG A 355 -1.44 -26.15 -4.12
CA ARG A 355 0.00 -25.88 -4.13
C ARG A 355 0.36 -24.72 -5.07
N GLN A 356 -0.33 -24.61 -6.21
CA GLN A 356 -0.12 -23.52 -7.17
C GLN A 356 -0.75 -22.19 -6.71
N ALA A 357 -1.74 -22.24 -5.83
CA ALA A 357 -2.33 -21.07 -5.16
C ALA A 357 -1.85 -20.93 -3.70
N SER A 358 -0.60 -21.30 -3.41
CA SER A 358 -0.09 -21.36 -2.04
C SER A 358 0.06 -19.97 -1.40
N GLY A 359 -0.65 -19.75 -0.29
CA GLY A 359 -0.45 -18.57 0.56
C GLY A 359 0.97 -18.48 1.13
N THR A 360 1.60 -19.60 1.49
CA THR A 360 3.00 -19.61 1.96
C THR A 360 3.96 -19.08 0.90
N THR A 361 3.82 -19.53 -0.35
CA THR A 361 4.66 -19.03 -1.46
C THR A 361 4.40 -17.55 -1.72
N TYR A 362 3.13 -17.13 -1.70
CA TYR A 362 2.75 -15.74 -1.89
C TYR A 362 3.34 -14.84 -0.80
N CYS A 363 3.18 -15.20 0.48
CA CYS A 363 3.78 -14.50 1.62
C CYS A 363 5.32 -14.45 1.53
N GLY A 364 5.95 -15.54 1.07
CA GLY A 364 7.39 -15.56 0.83
C GLY A 364 7.81 -14.52 -0.20
N ASN A 365 7.07 -14.40 -1.31
CA ASN A 365 7.35 -13.42 -2.35
C ASN A 365 7.04 -11.97 -1.93
N LEU A 366 6.00 -11.74 -1.12
CA LEU A 366 5.77 -10.44 -0.48
C LEU A 366 7.04 -9.99 0.26
N VAL A 367 7.58 -10.84 1.12
CA VAL A 367 8.77 -10.51 1.95
C VAL A 367 10.06 -10.44 1.11
N GLN A 368 10.25 -11.34 0.16
CA GLN A 368 11.51 -11.48 -0.58
C GLN A 368 11.61 -10.62 -1.83
N THR A 369 10.48 -10.18 -2.40
CA THR A 369 10.44 -9.40 -3.65
C THR A 369 9.78 -8.05 -3.43
N GLY A 370 8.56 -8.04 -2.88
CA GLY A 370 7.79 -6.80 -2.68
C GLY A 370 8.48 -5.84 -1.72
N LEU A 371 8.81 -6.32 -0.52
CA LEU A 371 9.38 -5.48 0.53
C LEU A 371 10.74 -4.85 0.16
N PRO A 372 11.72 -5.56 -0.44
CA PRO A 372 12.94 -4.94 -0.95
C PRO A 372 12.68 -3.86 -1.98
N ARG A 373 11.69 -4.04 -2.87
CA ARG A 373 11.36 -3.03 -3.88
C ARG A 373 10.73 -1.79 -3.26
N ILE A 374 9.78 -1.94 -2.34
CA ILE A 374 9.21 -0.82 -1.56
C ILE A 374 10.33 -0.04 -0.85
N GLN A 375 11.30 -0.75 -0.24
CA GLN A 375 12.44 -0.11 0.42
C GLN A 375 13.38 0.62 -0.56
N LYS A 376 13.61 0.06 -1.75
CA LYS A 376 14.43 0.67 -2.81
C LYS A 376 13.78 1.95 -3.36
N ASP A 377 12.46 1.94 -3.51
CA ASP A 377 11.67 3.07 -4.03
C ASP A 377 11.38 4.14 -2.96
N MET A 378 11.74 3.91 -1.70
CA MET A 378 11.54 4.87 -0.60
C MET A 378 11.99 6.30 -0.94
N PRO A 379 13.19 6.55 -1.52
CA PRO A 379 13.61 7.92 -1.84
C PRO A 379 12.71 8.64 -2.86
N LEU A 380 12.01 7.88 -3.72
CA LEU A 380 11.08 8.41 -4.73
C LEU A 380 9.67 8.58 -4.17
N THR A 381 9.28 7.76 -3.19
CA THR A 381 7.91 7.65 -2.68
C THR A 381 7.69 8.37 -1.34
N ILE A 382 8.75 8.65 -0.57
CA ILE A 382 8.64 9.34 0.74
C ILE A 382 8.15 10.78 0.63
N ASN A 383 8.41 11.43 -0.51
CA ASN A 383 7.94 12.80 -0.80
C ASN A 383 6.75 12.81 -1.77
N ALA A 384 6.27 11.65 -2.21
CA ALA A 384 5.14 11.55 -3.11
C ALA A 384 3.81 11.59 -2.33
N THR A 385 2.78 12.13 -2.97
CA THR A 385 1.44 12.24 -2.40
C THR A 385 0.90 10.86 -2.04
N THR A 386 0.37 10.74 -0.82
CA THR A 386 -0.38 9.58 -0.34
C THR A 386 -1.77 9.50 -1.00
N PRO A 387 -2.28 8.30 -1.33
CA PRO A 387 -3.66 8.13 -1.78
C PRO A 387 -4.70 8.35 -0.66
N ALA A 388 -4.30 8.22 0.60
CA ALA A 388 -5.17 8.36 1.77
C ALA A 388 -4.45 9.17 2.85
N ALA A 389 -4.69 10.48 2.87
CA ALA A 389 -4.00 11.43 3.76
C ALA A 389 -4.42 11.32 5.23
N ASP A 390 -5.56 10.68 5.49
CA ASP A 390 -6.06 10.27 6.79
C ASP A 390 -5.43 8.94 7.29
N ALA A 391 -4.85 8.15 6.39
CA ALA A 391 -4.20 6.88 6.74
C ALA A 391 -2.67 6.98 6.80
N ALA A 392 -2.05 7.76 5.93
CA ALA A 392 -0.59 7.90 5.85
C ALA A 392 -0.19 9.26 5.28
N ASN A 393 0.99 9.78 5.66
CA ASN A 393 1.46 11.10 5.25
C ASN A 393 2.28 11.13 3.94
N SER A 394 2.64 9.98 3.38
CA SER A 394 3.39 9.85 2.12
C SER A 394 3.03 8.55 1.40
N LEU A 395 3.35 8.44 0.11
CA LEU A 395 3.18 7.18 -0.62
C LEU A 395 4.02 6.06 0.00
N PHE A 396 5.25 6.33 0.47
CA PHE A 396 6.08 5.32 1.14
C PHE A 396 5.40 4.77 2.42
N THR A 397 4.94 5.66 3.30
CA THR A 397 4.29 5.26 4.56
C THR A 397 2.97 4.54 4.31
N PHE A 398 2.27 4.91 3.25
CA PHE A 398 1.08 4.19 2.78
C PHE A 398 1.41 2.76 2.31
N LEU A 399 2.40 2.59 1.43
CA LEU A 399 2.82 1.28 0.92
C LEU A 399 3.34 0.37 2.03
N ALA A 400 4.12 0.92 2.97
CA ALA A 400 4.59 0.17 4.13
C ALA A 400 3.43 -0.27 5.06
N SER A 401 2.44 0.61 5.28
CA SER A 401 1.24 0.28 6.05
C SER A 401 0.39 -0.77 5.33
N ARG A 402 0.23 -0.68 4.01
CA ARG A 402 -0.45 -1.71 3.20
C ARG A 402 0.25 -3.05 3.34
N PHE A 403 1.55 -3.12 3.09
CA PHE A 403 2.34 -4.33 3.29
C PHE A 403 2.11 -4.97 4.67
N MET A 404 2.17 -4.15 5.73
CA MET A 404 1.98 -4.61 7.10
C MET A 404 0.59 -5.25 7.29
N GLN A 405 -0.45 -4.64 6.72
CA GLN A 405 -1.82 -5.15 6.76
C GLN A 405 -1.98 -6.43 5.93
N SER A 406 -1.45 -6.47 4.69
CA SER A 406 -1.45 -7.66 3.83
C SER A 406 -0.83 -8.86 4.53
N TYR A 407 0.32 -8.65 5.18
CA TYR A 407 1.03 -9.70 5.91
C TYR A 407 0.18 -10.27 7.05
N THR A 408 -0.64 -9.43 7.69
CA THR A 408 -1.53 -9.81 8.78
C THR A 408 -2.76 -10.54 8.25
N ASN A 409 -3.44 -9.97 7.26
CA ASN A 409 -4.68 -10.48 6.68
C ASN A 409 -4.49 -11.83 5.99
N LEU A 410 -3.36 -12.03 5.31
CA LEU A 410 -2.99 -13.31 4.69
C LEU A 410 -2.45 -14.33 5.70
N ASN A 411 -2.37 -13.97 6.99
CA ASN A 411 -1.81 -14.79 8.06
C ASN A 411 -0.36 -15.24 7.75
N CYS A 412 0.43 -14.37 7.11
CA CYS A 412 1.80 -14.68 6.71
C CYS A 412 2.69 -15.03 7.90
N ALA A 413 2.41 -14.47 9.08
CA ALA A 413 3.15 -14.78 10.29
C ALA A 413 3.12 -16.27 10.64
N ALA A 414 1.93 -16.89 10.57
CA ALA A 414 1.78 -18.32 10.82
C ALA A 414 2.32 -19.16 9.66
N LEU A 415 2.10 -18.73 8.42
CA LEU A 415 2.51 -19.45 7.21
C LEU A 415 4.03 -19.52 7.04
N LEU A 416 4.73 -18.42 7.35
CA LEU A 416 6.20 -18.31 7.25
C LEU A 416 6.91 -18.62 8.56
N LYS A 417 6.18 -18.62 9.69
CA LYS A 417 6.73 -18.67 11.06
C LYS A 417 7.71 -17.52 11.32
N GLN A 418 7.38 -16.34 10.81
CA GLN A 418 8.18 -15.12 10.92
C GLN A 418 7.28 -13.96 11.36
N PRO A 419 7.71 -13.08 12.28
CA PRO A 419 6.94 -11.89 12.61
C PRO A 419 6.79 -10.99 11.38
N ASN A 420 5.85 -10.04 11.43
CA ASN A 420 5.74 -9.02 10.41
C ASN A 420 7.06 -8.24 10.32
N PRO A 421 7.72 -8.17 9.15
CA PRO A 421 8.98 -7.46 9.00
C PRO A 421 8.82 -5.94 8.95
N VAL A 422 7.59 -5.42 8.93
CA VAL A 422 7.30 -3.99 8.92
C VAL A 422 6.62 -3.57 10.20
N THR A 423 7.12 -2.49 10.80
CA THR A 423 6.45 -1.77 11.88
C THR A 423 6.22 -0.33 11.47
N VAL A 424 5.10 0.24 11.89
CA VAL A 424 4.71 1.62 11.54
C VAL A 424 4.62 2.49 12.80
N GLN A 425 4.84 3.79 12.63
CA GLN A 425 4.61 4.81 13.65
C GLN A 425 3.48 5.71 13.20
N THR A 426 2.54 5.99 14.09
CA THR A 426 1.38 6.85 13.82
C THR A 426 1.47 8.13 14.65
N ASP A 427 0.88 9.21 14.14
CA ASP A 427 0.66 10.42 14.94
C ASP A 427 -0.55 10.27 15.89
N GLY A 428 -0.91 11.37 16.58
CA GLY A 428 -2.04 11.39 17.51
C GLY A 428 -3.42 11.19 16.85
N ASN A 429 -3.52 11.28 15.53
CA ASN A 429 -4.73 11.03 14.75
C ASN A 429 -4.74 9.64 14.09
N GLY A 430 -3.72 8.81 14.35
CA GLY A 430 -3.59 7.48 13.75
C GLY A 430 -2.98 7.48 12.34
N VAL A 431 -2.55 8.63 11.82
CA VAL A 431 -1.93 8.73 10.48
C VAL A 431 -0.53 8.14 10.54
N VAL A 432 -0.19 7.21 9.64
CA VAL A 432 1.15 6.64 9.55
C VAL A 432 2.15 7.69 9.07
N THR A 433 3.14 7.98 9.92
CA THR A 433 4.14 9.03 9.68
C THR A 433 5.55 8.49 9.42
N ALA A 434 5.82 7.25 9.82
CA ALA A 434 7.07 6.55 9.54
C ALA A 434 6.86 5.03 9.53
N ALA A 435 7.78 4.31 8.90
CA ALA A 435 7.82 2.86 8.90
C ALA A 435 9.26 2.34 9.04
N THR A 436 9.43 1.22 9.72
CA THR A 436 10.70 0.47 9.83
C THR A 436 10.54 -0.86 9.11
N VAL A 437 11.50 -1.19 8.24
CA VAL A 437 11.50 -2.39 7.39
C VAL A 437 12.67 -3.29 7.74
N THR A 438 12.40 -4.56 8.05
CA THR A 438 13.39 -5.62 8.32
C THR A 438 13.48 -6.57 7.11
N LEU A 439 14.57 -6.53 6.35
CA LEU A 439 14.71 -7.37 5.16
C LEU A 439 15.13 -8.82 5.48
N PRO A 440 14.61 -9.84 4.76
CA PRO A 440 14.98 -11.25 4.95
C PRO A 440 16.47 -11.50 4.67
N GLY A 441 17.09 -12.42 5.42
CA GLY A 441 18.53 -12.73 5.32
C GLY A 441 19.44 -11.84 6.17
N THR A 442 18.87 -10.83 6.84
CA THR A 442 19.54 -10.11 7.92
C THR A 442 19.23 -10.81 9.24
N THR A 443 20.15 -11.64 9.76
CA THR A 443 20.03 -12.16 11.13
C THR A 443 20.14 -10.99 12.09
N GLY A 444 19.00 -10.55 12.64
CA GLY A 444 18.95 -9.70 13.84
C GLY A 444 19.77 -8.41 13.78
N ASN A 445 19.35 -7.46 12.95
CA ASN A 445 19.39 -6.01 13.19
C ASN A 445 18.92 -5.27 11.93
N GLY A 446 17.67 -5.51 11.54
CA GLY A 446 16.98 -4.74 10.51
C GLY A 446 16.25 -3.55 11.10
N GLY A 447 16.95 -2.68 11.83
CA GLY A 447 16.69 -1.28 11.55
C GLY A 447 17.08 -1.09 10.09
N GLY A 448 16.36 -0.26 9.31
CA GLY A 448 16.98 0.27 8.09
C GLY A 448 18.41 0.68 8.43
N GLN A 449 19.38 0.57 7.53
CA GLN A 449 20.70 1.11 7.82
C GLN A 449 20.49 2.61 8.10
N GLN A 450 20.33 2.93 9.39
CA GLN A 450 19.87 4.22 9.86
C GLN A 450 21.01 5.13 9.45
N THR A 451 20.70 6.05 8.54
CA THR A 451 21.76 6.84 7.96
C THR A 451 22.11 7.93 8.96
N ALA A 452 23.36 7.98 9.40
CA ALA A 452 23.90 9.14 10.07
C ALA A 452 23.87 10.31 9.07
N THR A 453 23.02 11.30 9.34
CA THR A 453 22.91 12.53 8.56
C THR A 453 23.65 13.65 9.28
N GLY A 454 24.02 14.71 8.57
CA GLY A 454 24.76 15.79 9.20
C GLY A 454 25.56 16.63 8.23
N THR A 455 26.29 17.59 8.79
CA THR A 455 27.20 18.46 8.04
C THR A 455 28.56 18.51 8.70
N ALA A 456 29.60 18.70 7.89
CA ALA A 456 30.93 19.04 8.37
C ALA A 456 31.44 20.28 7.65
N ASN A 457 32.09 21.16 8.41
CA ASN A 457 32.82 22.33 7.89
C ASN A 457 34.29 22.13 8.22
N ILE A 458 35.16 22.20 7.22
CA ILE A 458 36.61 21.98 7.32
C ILE A 458 37.30 23.29 6.93
N ASN A 459 38.25 23.74 7.74
CA ASN A 459 39.06 24.93 7.49
C ASN A 459 40.54 24.60 7.61
N LEU A 460 41.25 24.62 6.49
CA LEU A 460 42.67 24.28 6.39
C LEU A 460 43.56 25.47 6.75
N ASN A 461 44.44 25.27 7.72
CA ASN A 461 45.57 26.13 7.98
C ASN A 461 46.82 25.53 7.30
N SER A 462 47.01 25.89 6.04
CA SER A 462 48.12 25.40 5.22
C SER A 462 49.51 25.81 5.74
N ARG A 463 49.59 26.86 6.58
CA ARG A 463 50.85 27.28 7.24
C ARG A 463 51.19 26.40 8.43
N ALA A 464 50.19 26.02 9.22
CA ALA A 464 50.37 25.13 10.37
C ALA A 464 50.38 23.64 9.97
N GLY A 465 49.97 23.31 8.75
CA GLY A 465 49.86 21.94 8.27
C GLY A 465 48.77 21.16 9.01
N ASN A 466 47.67 21.82 9.37
CA ASN A 466 46.52 21.21 10.02
C ASN A 466 45.20 21.81 9.50
N ALA A 467 44.07 21.18 9.80
CA ALA A 467 42.74 21.69 9.47
C ALA A 467 41.78 21.49 10.64
N ASP A 468 40.99 22.52 10.94
CA ASP A 468 39.91 22.45 11.91
C ASP A 468 38.63 21.95 11.23
N MET A 469 38.02 20.93 11.79
CA MET A 469 36.80 20.31 11.29
C MET A 469 35.72 20.33 12.36
N MET A 470 34.62 21.04 12.09
CA MET A 470 33.41 21.02 12.92
C MET A 470 32.38 20.11 12.28
N VAL A 471 31.92 19.11 13.02
CA VAL A 471 30.99 18.07 12.56
C VAL A 471 29.74 18.12 13.41
N LYS A 472 28.57 18.16 12.77
CA LYS A 472 27.25 18.07 13.39
C LYS A 472 26.51 16.88 12.78
N LEU A 473 26.21 15.88 13.61
CA LEU A 473 25.66 14.59 13.18
C LEU A 473 24.37 14.29 13.94
N ALA A 474 23.44 13.65 13.24
CA ALA A 474 22.28 12.99 13.81
C ALA A 474 22.28 11.54 13.32
N TYR A 475 22.31 10.59 14.26
CA TYR A 475 22.20 9.16 14.04
C TYR A 475 20.99 8.62 14.83
N PRO A 476 19.77 8.74 14.25
CA PRO A 476 18.54 8.46 14.97
C PRO A 476 18.50 7.03 15.53
N ASN A 477 17.93 6.88 16.73
CA ASN A 477 17.77 5.60 17.44
C ASN A 477 19.08 4.93 17.88
N HIS A 478 20.19 5.66 17.90
CA HIS A 478 21.49 5.17 18.38
C HIS A 478 22.00 6.04 19.53
N PRO A 479 21.35 6.05 20.71
CA PRO A 479 21.79 6.87 21.84
C PRO A 479 23.07 6.30 22.48
N ASN A 480 24.00 7.17 22.86
CA ASN A 480 25.29 6.77 23.47
C ASN A 480 26.10 5.77 22.62
N GLN A 481 25.89 5.77 21.31
CA GLN A 481 26.52 4.87 20.36
C GLN A 481 27.91 5.40 19.99
N ARG A 482 28.92 4.53 20.11
CA ARG A 482 30.26 4.82 19.61
C ARG A 482 30.24 4.77 18.10
N ILE A 483 30.74 5.81 17.45
CA ILE A 483 30.90 5.91 16.00
C ILE A 483 32.31 6.37 15.66
N ASN A 484 32.75 6.14 14.42
CA ASN A 484 33.97 6.77 13.91
C ASN A 484 33.62 7.73 12.77
N VAL A 485 34.14 8.94 12.84
CA VAL A 485 34.08 9.96 11.78
C VAL A 485 35.39 9.90 11.02
N ASN A 486 35.33 9.64 9.71
CA ASN A 486 36.48 9.36 8.88
C ASN A 486 36.61 10.35 7.74
N LEU A 487 37.85 10.63 7.32
CA LEU A 487 38.15 11.21 6.02
C LEU A 487 38.98 10.24 5.19
N ALA A 488 38.53 10.04 3.95
CA ALA A 488 39.18 9.19 2.97
C ALA A 488 39.34 9.94 1.64
N THR A 489 40.26 9.48 0.80
CA THR A 489 40.43 10.01 -0.56
C THR A 489 39.70 9.13 -1.56
N GLY A 490 39.06 9.74 -2.56
CA GLY A 490 38.39 9.07 -3.68
C GLY A 490 37.01 8.50 -3.39
N SER A 491 36.79 7.87 -2.24
CA SER A 491 35.49 7.32 -1.83
C SER A 491 35.39 7.11 -0.32
N CYS A 492 34.16 7.03 0.20
CA CYS A 492 33.86 6.71 1.60
C CYS A 492 34.31 5.30 2.03
N THR A 493 34.53 4.39 1.07
CA THR A 493 34.95 2.99 1.32
C THR A 493 36.46 2.80 1.32
N ASN A 494 37.23 3.79 0.91
CA ASN A 494 38.68 3.71 0.91
C ASN A 494 39.24 3.80 2.32
N GLN A 495 40.48 3.31 2.50
CA GLN A 495 41.17 3.40 3.78
C GLN A 495 41.26 4.86 4.23
N PRO A 496 40.74 5.20 5.42
CA PRO A 496 40.75 6.58 5.88
C PRO A 496 42.17 7.01 6.23
N PHE A 497 42.55 8.22 5.83
CA PHE A 497 43.80 8.83 6.29
C PHE A 497 43.60 9.56 7.63
N PHE A 498 42.35 9.74 8.04
CA PHE A 498 41.98 10.33 9.32
C PHE A 498 40.73 9.65 9.89
N THR A 499 40.77 9.33 11.18
CA THR A 499 39.65 8.75 11.93
C THR A 499 39.58 9.40 13.31
N GLN A 500 38.39 9.88 13.67
CA GLN A 500 38.06 10.40 15.00
C GLN A 500 36.96 9.52 15.61
N VAL A 501 37.14 9.09 16.85
CA VAL A 501 36.12 8.33 17.59
C VAL A 501 35.19 9.29 18.30
N GLU A 502 33.89 9.17 18.07
CA GLU A 502 32.86 9.98 18.71
C GLU A 502 31.82 9.10 19.39
N HIS A 503 31.06 9.71 20.31
CA HIS A 503 29.87 9.10 20.89
C HIS A 503 28.68 10.01 20.61
N THR A 504 27.55 9.41 20.23
CA THR A 504 26.29 10.14 20.18
C THR A 504 25.76 10.40 21.59
N ASP A 505 24.95 11.44 21.75
CA ASP A 505 24.26 11.75 23.00
C ASP A 505 23.03 10.84 23.20
N GLY A 506 22.25 11.09 24.26
CA GLY A 506 21.02 10.35 24.56
C GLY A 506 19.90 10.49 23.51
N GLN A 507 20.07 11.38 22.53
CA GLN A 507 19.14 11.63 21.42
C GLN A 507 19.73 11.16 20.08
N GLY A 508 20.93 10.55 20.07
CA GLY A 508 21.58 10.09 18.86
C GLY A 508 22.33 11.19 18.10
N ASN A 509 22.54 12.38 18.67
CA ASN A 509 23.29 13.46 18.01
C ASN A 509 24.75 13.48 18.44
N SER A 510 25.64 14.03 17.61
CA SER A 510 27.03 14.26 17.98
C SER A 510 27.53 15.56 17.37
N ASN A 511 28.16 16.40 18.19
CA ASN A 511 28.81 17.63 17.76
C ASN A 511 30.29 17.55 18.15
N ALA A 512 31.18 17.51 17.15
CA ALA A 512 32.60 17.34 17.37
C ALA A 512 33.38 18.47 16.72
N ASN A 513 34.41 18.96 17.42
CA ASN A 513 35.42 19.86 16.89
C ASN A 513 36.76 19.11 16.88
N VAL A 514 37.34 18.98 15.70
CA VAL A 514 38.43 18.05 15.45
C VAL A 514 39.56 18.76 14.72
N VAL A 515 40.80 18.50 15.13
CA VAL A 515 41.99 19.04 14.45
C VAL A 515 42.65 17.92 13.66
N ILE A 516 42.61 18.01 12.34
CA ILE A 516 43.29 17.10 11.41
C ILE A 516 44.75 17.57 11.30
N LYS A 517 45.69 16.73 11.71
CA LYS A 517 47.13 17.04 11.65
C LYS A 517 47.78 16.40 10.44
N ASN A 518 49.05 16.72 10.20
CA ASN A 518 49.89 16.14 9.14
C ASN A 518 49.45 16.49 7.71
N LEU A 519 49.02 17.74 7.52
CA LEU A 519 48.63 18.30 6.23
C LEU A 519 49.69 19.30 5.69
N GLN A 520 50.97 19.12 6.04
CA GLN A 520 52.04 20.10 5.77
C GLN A 520 52.25 20.41 4.27
N ASN A 521 51.81 19.51 3.38
CA ASN A 521 51.93 19.67 1.93
C ASN A 521 50.60 20.04 1.23
N VAL A 522 49.52 20.25 2.00
CA VAL A 522 48.20 20.56 1.47
C VAL A 522 48.03 22.08 1.45
N LYS A 523 48.02 22.67 0.25
CA LYS A 523 47.83 24.13 0.06
C LYS A 523 46.36 24.53 -0.05
N THR A 524 45.52 23.62 -0.54
CA THR A 524 44.07 23.76 -0.70
C THR A 524 43.41 22.43 -0.36
N LEU A 525 42.19 22.46 0.17
CA LEU A 525 41.44 21.24 0.46
C LEU A 525 41.09 20.50 -0.85
N PRO A 526 41.42 19.20 -0.98
CA PRO A 526 41.06 18.43 -2.16
C PRO A 526 39.56 18.16 -2.22
N THR A 527 38.96 18.32 -3.40
CA THR A 527 37.57 17.88 -3.69
C THR A 527 37.43 16.36 -3.79
N SER A 528 38.55 15.64 -3.79
CA SER A 528 38.59 14.18 -3.74
C SER A 528 38.39 13.62 -2.34
N TRP A 529 38.22 14.46 -1.32
CA TRP A 529 37.98 14.01 0.04
C TRP A 529 36.51 13.63 0.26
N PHE A 530 36.31 12.57 1.04
CA PHE A 530 35.00 12.08 1.44
C PHE A 530 34.95 11.97 2.96
N LEU A 531 33.87 12.48 3.53
CA LEU A 531 33.51 12.29 4.92
C LEU A 531 32.63 11.04 5.04
N SER A 532 32.97 10.14 5.96
CA SER A 532 32.11 8.99 6.27
C SER A 532 31.96 8.79 7.77
N VAL A 533 30.83 8.21 8.16
CA VAL A 533 30.57 7.77 9.54
C VAL A 533 30.49 6.25 9.51
N THR A 534 31.24 5.57 10.36
CA THR A 534 31.16 4.11 10.53
C THR A 534 30.69 3.76 11.92
N ASP A 535 29.81 2.77 12.03
CA ASP A 535 29.45 2.15 13.30
C ASP A 535 30.31 0.89 13.52
N PRO A 536 31.24 0.86 14.50
CA PRO A 536 32.06 -0.31 14.78
C PRO A 536 31.27 -1.51 15.32
N ASN A 537 30.07 -1.30 15.87
CA ASN A 537 29.19 -2.37 16.36
C ASN A 537 28.40 -3.04 15.23
N LEU A 538 28.26 -2.37 14.08
CA LEU A 538 27.71 -2.95 12.87
C LEU A 538 28.83 -3.49 12.00
N LYS A 539 28.76 -4.77 11.62
CA LYS A 539 29.73 -5.41 10.73
C LYS A 539 29.09 -5.74 9.39
N ASN A 540 29.80 -5.48 8.30
CA ASN A 540 29.42 -5.95 6.97
C ASN A 540 29.79 -7.44 6.79
N ALA A 541 29.46 -8.00 5.62
CA ALA A 541 29.73 -9.41 5.28
C ALA A 541 31.21 -9.80 5.38
N ASN A 542 32.13 -8.84 5.33
CA ASN A 542 33.57 -9.04 5.42
C ASN A 542 34.12 -8.80 6.86
N GLY A 543 33.24 -8.66 7.86
CA GLY A 543 33.61 -8.41 9.24
C GLY A 543 34.11 -6.98 9.53
N GLN A 544 34.02 -6.07 8.56
CA GLN A 544 34.47 -4.68 8.70
C GLN A 544 33.34 -3.79 9.24
N PRO A 545 33.65 -2.72 10.00
CA PRO A 545 32.66 -1.72 10.40
C PRO A 545 31.81 -1.22 9.23
N THR A 546 30.50 -1.13 9.43
CA THR A 546 29.57 -0.64 8.41
C THR A 546 29.63 0.88 8.33
N ILE A 547 29.69 1.42 7.11
CA ILE A 547 29.54 2.86 6.86
C ILE A 547 28.06 3.20 6.99
N VAL A 548 27.70 4.11 7.89
CA VAL A 548 26.32 4.52 8.20
C VAL A 548 26.02 5.95 7.76
N GLY A 549 27.01 6.72 7.29
CA GLY A 549 26.78 7.99 6.59
C GLY A 549 27.94 8.29 5.62
N CYS A 550 27.67 8.95 4.50
CA CYS A 550 28.69 9.31 3.52
C CYS A 550 28.37 10.65 2.82
N GLY A 551 29.39 11.45 2.55
CA GLY A 551 29.27 12.73 1.83
C GLY A 551 30.59 13.18 1.22
N ALA A 552 30.55 13.64 -0.02
CA ALA A 552 31.72 14.26 -0.66
C ALA A 552 32.02 15.63 -0.04
N VAL A 553 33.29 15.98 0.08
CA VAL A 553 33.73 17.31 0.50
C VAL A 553 33.74 18.24 -0.71
N THR A 554 32.90 19.27 -0.67
CA THR A 554 32.95 20.39 -1.60
C THR A 554 33.91 21.44 -1.05
N ALA A 555 35.03 21.67 -1.73
CA ALA A 555 36.09 22.55 -1.25
C ALA A 555 36.25 23.80 -2.13
N THR A 556 36.42 24.96 -1.49
CA THR A 556 36.74 26.25 -2.10
C THR A 556 37.99 26.81 -1.42
N GLY A 557 39.15 26.54 -2.01
CA GLY A 557 40.44 26.98 -1.47
C GLY A 557 40.79 26.26 -0.16
N ILE A 558 40.81 27.00 0.95
CA ILE A 558 41.12 26.45 2.28
C ILE A 558 39.89 26.01 3.07
N THR A 559 38.67 26.29 2.58
CA THR A 559 37.42 25.92 3.26
C THR A 559 36.73 24.79 2.50
N GLY A 560 36.14 23.83 3.20
CA GLY A 560 35.37 22.75 2.58
C GLY A 560 34.19 22.33 3.43
N ASN A 561 33.13 21.87 2.78
CA ASN A 561 31.88 21.44 3.40
C ASN A 561 31.48 20.06 2.91
N ALA A 562 31.00 19.22 3.81
CA ALA A 562 30.39 17.94 3.46
C ALA A 562 29.00 17.84 4.07
N THR A 563 28.07 17.26 3.31
CA THR A 563 26.74 16.90 3.79
C THR A 563 26.61 15.39 3.71
N LEU A 564 26.30 14.74 4.83
CA LEU A 564 26.08 13.30 4.86
C LEU A 564 24.66 12.98 4.38
N GLY A 565 24.57 12.11 3.36
CA GLY A 565 23.32 11.63 2.80
C GLY A 565 23.19 10.10 2.86
N ALA A 566 22.02 9.59 2.44
CA ALA A 566 21.74 8.16 2.36
C ALA A 566 22.77 7.45 1.45
N ILE A 567 23.28 6.32 1.92
CA ILE A 567 24.24 5.51 1.17
C ILE A 567 23.44 4.69 0.15
N SER A 568 23.62 4.98 -1.14
CA SER A 568 23.06 4.15 -2.20
C SER A 568 23.72 2.77 -2.15
N GLY A 569 22.97 1.76 -1.69
CA GLY A 569 23.44 0.37 -1.61
C GLY A 569 23.75 -0.19 -3.00
N THR A 570 25.03 -0.24 -3.35
CA THR A 570 25.53 -1.13 -4.40
C THR A 570 26.43 -2.15 -3.73
N GLY A 571 25.93 -3.38 -3.60
CA GLY A 571 26.79 -4.52 -3.39
C GLY A 571 27.81 -4.56 -4.53
N ASN A 572 29.08 -4.73 -4.15
CA ASN A 572 30.30 -4.69 -4.96
C ASN A 572 30.93 -3.31 -5.19
N GLY A 573 31.72 -2.90 -4.21
CA GLY A 573 33.13 -2.57 -4.40
C GLY A 573 33.54 -1.29 -5.13
N ASN A 574 32.63 -0.53 -5.73
CA ASN A 574 32.96 0.79 -6.30
C ASN A 574 31.72 1.69 -6.34
N SER A 575 31.54 2.51 -5.30
CA SER A 575 30.51 3.55 -5.26
C SER A 575 31.19 4.90 -5.44
N GLN A 576 31.07 5.51 -6.63
CA GLN A 576 31.33 6.92 -6.86
C GLN A 576 30.05 7.71 -6.62
N ALA A 577 30.15 8.82 -5.88
CA ALA A 577 29.08 9.80 -5.78
C ALA A 577 29.07 10.69 -7.03
N THR A 578 27.92 10.79 -7.70
CA THR A 578 27.72 11.74 -8.81
C THR A 578 27.51 13.16 -8.23
N PRO A 579 28.25 14.20 -8.65
CA PRO A 579 28.02 15.56 -8.18
C PRO A 579 26.68 16.10 -8.67
N VAL A 580 25.82 16.57 -7.75
CA VAL A 580 24.62 17.35 -8.08
C VAL A 580 25.05 18.80 -8.32
N ALA A 581 24.85 19.30 -9.54
CA ALA A 581 25.09 20.70 -9.88
C ALA A 581 24.04 21.63 -9.24
N THR A 582 24.49 22.72 -8.62
CA THR A 582 23.65 23.76 -8.02
C THR A 582 23.10 24.69 -9.11
N PRO A 583 21.79 25.01 -9.16
CA PRO A 583 21.28 26.04 -10.06
C PRO A 583 21.70 27.45 -9.59
N ALA A 584 22.10 28.31 -10.53
CA ALA A 584 22.45 29.70 -10.29
C ALA A 584 21.25 30.52 -9.78
N ALA A 585 21.48 31.36 -8.78
CA ALA A 585 20.49 32.23 -8.17
C ALA A 585 20.07 33.38 -9.11
N THR A 586 18.77 33.53 -9.34
CA THR A 586 18.16 34.73 -9.95
C THR A 586 17.89 35.80 -8.88
N PRO A 587 18.05 37.10 -9.18
CA PRO A 587 17.90 38.17 -8.19
C PRO A 587 16.43 38.49 -7.90
N VAL A 588 16.15 38.70 -6.62
CA VAL A 588 14.83 39.06 -6.07
C VAL A 588 14.54 40.55 -6.33
N VAL A 589 13.40 40.85 -6.94
CA VAL A 589 12.83 42.20 -7.05
C VAL A 589 11.78 42.38 -5.95
N THR A 590 11.94 43.44 -5.16
CA THR A 590 11.05 43.87 -4.08
C THR A 590 9.79 44.57 -4.61
N PRO A 591 8.57 44.25 -4.15
CA PRO A 591 7.39 45.09 -4.38
C PRO A 591 7.13 46.06 -3.20
N PRO A 592 6.53 47.24 -3.46
CA PRO A 592 6.33 48.28 -2.45
C PRO A 592 5.08 48.08 -1.59
N ALA A 593 5.10 48.76 -0.44
CA ALA A 593 4.10 48.74 0.61
C ALA A 593 2.74 49.32 0.21
N SER A 594 1.65 48.78 0.79
CA SER A 594 0.38 49.47 0.93
C SER A 594 -0.18 49.32 2.35
N ALA A 595 -0.49 50.47 2.95
CA ALA A 595 -1.35 50.69 4.10
C ALA A 595 -2.77 50.12 3.85
N GLY A 596 -3.66 49.86 4.82
CA GLY A 596 -3.70 50.03 6.27
C GLY A 596 -5.12 49.71 6.77
N GLN A 597 -5.29 49.53 8.09
CA GLN A 597 -6.56 49.64 8.88
C GLN A 597 -7.66 48.57 8.64
N ASN A 598 -8.43 48.04 9.61
CA ASN A 598 -8.61 48.23 11.05
C ASN A 598 -9.19 46.93 11.67
N THR A 599 -8.81 46.60 12.90
CA THR A 599 -9.47 45.62 13.78
C THR A 599 -10.62 46.27 14.57
N PRO A 600 -11.60 45.47 15.04
CA PRO A 600 -11.84 45.48 16.49
C PRO A 600 -11.83 44.09 17.14
N THR A 601 -11.42 44.15 18.40
CA THR A 601 -11.16 43.15 19.43
C THR A 601 -12.39 42.46 20.01
N ASN A 602 -12.26 41.18 20.38
CA ASN A 602 -12.71 40.60 21.67
C ASN A 602 -12.00 39.25 21.92
N GLY A 603 -11.37 39.10 23.09
CA GLY A 603 -10.68 37.87 23.55
C GLY A 603 -11.57 36.98 24.44
N PRO A 604 -11.00 36.12 25.31
CA PRO A 604 -10.07 35.03 25.01
C PRO A 604 -10.66 33.68 25.49
N TYR A 605 -10.48 32.59 24.75
CA TYR A 605 -10.64 31.25 25.34
C TYR A 605 -9.61 30.26 24.75
N ARG A 606 -8.83 29.66 25.66
CA ARG A 606 -7.76 28.70 25.38
C ARG A 606 -8.36 27.30 25.19
N GLY A 607 -7.92 26.61 24.14
CA GLY A 607 -8.16 25.17 23.96
C GLY A 607 -7.54 24.69 22.66
N ARG A 608 -6.49 23.88 22.75
CA ARG A 608 -5.72 23.39 21.60
C ARG A 608 -6.60 22.53 20.68
N ARG A 609 -6.59 22.92 19.40
CA ARG A 609 -7.14 22.21 18.24
C ARG A 609 -6.32 20.96 17.94
N HIS A 610 -6.95 19.92 17.40
CA HIS A 610 -6.53 19.04 16.28
C HIS A 610 -7.68 18.00 16.17
N HIS A 611 -8.60 18.09 15.21
CA HIS A 611 -8.57 17.76 13.76
C HIS A 611 -8.65 16.26 13.43
N ARG A 612 -9.88 15.84 13.06
CA ARG A 612 -10.32 14.77 12.10
C ARG A 612 -9.86 13.34 12.43
N TRP A 613 -10.52 12.24 12.08
CA TRP A 613 -11.63 11.90 11.21
C TRP A 613 -12.53 10.89 11.92
#